data_AF-A0A7C0YEL9-F1
#
_entry.id   AF-A0A7C0YEL9-F1
#
_cell.length_a   1.000
_cell.length_b   1.000
_cell.length_c   1.000
_cell.angle_alpha   90.00
_cell.angle_beta   90.00
_cell.angle_gamma   90.00
#
_symmetry.space_group_name_H-M   'P 1'
#
loop_
_entity.id
_entity.type
_entity.pdbx_description
1 polymer ?
#
loop_
_entity_poly.entity_id
_entity_poly.type
_entity_poly.pdbx_seq_one_letter_code
_entity_poly.pdbx_strand_id
1 'polypeptide(L)'
;MKKCLFYGFLLLFLIFGLSFRFILKPFLPILWQRVDEAFHHGDYKRAERYLGIIAWIEPENPQSYILKGWLEWSEARSLQMAGLPYEEQLKKAVETYRKGELKNPENWQLYFEEGIMWESFDEKEKSLKAYYKASQYAKPPYSRIYYYKSKKFKMKVKE
;
A
#
# COMPACT_ATOMS: atom_id res chain seq x y z
N MET A 1 43.12 2.29 11.55
CA MET A 1 42.92 2.96 10.25
C MET A 1 41.85 2.32 9.35
N LYS A 2 41.77 0.98 9.20
CA LYS A 2 40.78 0.34 8.31
C LYS A 2 39.30 0.54 8.72
N LYS A 3 38.99 0.67 10.01
CA LYS A 3 37.61 0.90 10.49
C LYS A 3 37.07 2.30 10.12
N CYS A 4 37.88 3.37 10.20
CA CYS A 4 37.42 4.72 9.83
C CYS A 4 37.10 4.89 8.34
N LEU A 5 37.88 4.26 7.45
CA LEU A 5 37.58 4.27 6.00
C LEU A 5 36.27 3.54 5.67
N PHE A 6 35.97 2.45 6.37
CA PHE A 6 34.73 1.70 6.21
C PHE A 6 33.51 2.53 6.66
N TYR A 7 33.60 3.20 7.83
CA TYR A 7 32.53 4.09 8.29
C TYR A 7 32.35 5.32 7.39
N GLY A 8 33.43 5.88 6.83
CA GLY A 8 33.36 7.00 5.88
C GLY A 8 32.66 6.64 4.57
N PHE A 9 32.90 5.44 4.03
CA PHE A 9 32.23 4.93 2.84
C PHE A 9 30.75 4.62 3.10
N LEU A 10 30.43 4.06 4.27
CA LEU A 10 29.06 3.80 4.71
C LEU A 10 28.25 5.10 4.88
N LEU A 11 28.89 6.15 5.42
CA LEU A 11 28.28 7.47 5.60
C LEU A 11 28.00 8.16 4.25
N LEU A 12 28.93 8.07 3.29
CA LEU A 12 28.76 8.59 1.93
C LEU A 12 27.62 7.88 1.19
N PHE A 13 27.50 6.55 1.34
CA PHE A 13 26.42 5.77 0.73
C PHE A 13 25.04 6.12 1.31
N LEU A 14 24.97 6.38 2.63
CA LEU A 14 23.76 6.84 3.31
C LEU A 14 23.34 8.25 2.86
N ILE A 15 24.31 9.16 2.68
CA ILE A 15 24.06 10.52 2.19
C ILE A 15 23.65 10.50 0.71
N PHE A 16 24.22 9.61 -0.12
CA PHE A 16 23.85 9.44 -1.52
C PHE A 16 22.46 8.81 -1.71
N GLY A 17 22.09 7.83 -0.88
CA GLY A 17 20.80 7.14 -0.98
C GLY A 17 19.59 8.04 -0.71
N LEU A 18 19.70 8.98 0.25
CA LEU A 18 18.66 9.97 0.53
C LEU A 18 18.60 11.09 -0.52
N SER A 19 19.75 11.55 -1.01
CA SER A 19 19.82 12.60 -2.04
C SER A 19 19.39 12.12 -3.44
N PHE A 20 19.52 10.83 -3.74
CA PHE A 20 19.15 10.28 -5.05
C PHE A 20 17.65 10.33 -5.34
N ARG A 21 16.79 10.21 -4.31
CA ARG A 21 15.33 10.38 -4.48
C ARG A 21 14.98 11.80 -4.93
N PHE A 22 15.68 12.81 -4.42
CA PHE A 22 15.43 14.21 -4.80
C PHE A 22 15.78 14.48 -6.27
N ILE A 23 16.83 13.83 -6.80
CA ILE A 23 17.18 13.89 -8.23
C ILE A 23 16.07 13.27 -9.09
N LEU A 24 15.39 12.25 -8.59
CA LEU A 24 14.34 11.54 -9.32
C LEU A 24 12.93 12.14 -9.16
N LYS A 25 12.68 12.97 -8.13
CA LYS A 25 11.38 13.63 -7.91
C LYS A 25 10.83 14.37 -9.15
N PRO A 26 11.63 15.13 -9.93
CA PRO A 26 11.15 15.78 -11.16
C PRO A 26 10.55 14.82 -12.21
N PHE A 27 10.88 13.53 -12.16
CA PHE A 27 10.36 12.52 -13.09
C PHE A 27 9.07 11.84 -12.60
N LEU A 28 8.57 12.17 -11.41
CA LEU A 28 7.31 11.62 -10.87
C LEU A 28 6.12 11.78 -11.81
N PRO A 29 5.88 12.94 -12.47
CA PRO A 29 4.76 13.07 -13.42
C PRO A 29 4.85 12.07 -14.57
N ILE A 30 6.07 11.81 -15.09
CA ILE A 30 6.29 10.83 -16.15
C ILE A 30 5.99 9.42 -15.61
N LEU A 31 6.46 9.08 -14.41
CA LEU A 31 6.18 7.77 -13.81
C LEU A 31 4.68 7.56 -13.60
N TRP A 32 3.93 8.57 -13.15
CA TRP A 32 2.48 8.51 -13.01
C TRP A 32 1.77 8.36 -14.37
N GLN A 33 2.23 9.05 -15.42
CA GLN A 33 1.73 8.83 -16.77
C GLN A 33 2.01 7.40 -17.24
N ARG A 34 3.17 6.82 -16.93
CA ARG A 34 3.48 5.42 -17.26
C ARG A 34 2.62 4.42 -16.48
N VAL A 35 2.25 4.73 -15.24
CA VAL A 35 1.26 3.95 -14.47
C VAL A 35 -0.07 3.96 -15.21
N ASP A 36 -0.57 5.15 -15.57
CA ASP A 36 -1.83 5.32 -16.28
C ASP A 36 -1.85 4.62 -17.65
N GLU A 37 -0.79 4.78 -18.44
CA GLU A 37 -0.61 4.06 -19.70
C GLU A 37 -0.68 2.54 -19.47
N ALA A 38 0.04 2.01 -18.49
CA ALA A 38 0.04 0.58 -18.19
C ALA A 38 -1.36 0.07 -17.77
N PHE A 39 -2.11 0.87 -17.00
CA PHE A 39 -3.50 0.56 -16.63
C PHE A 39 -4.40 0.44 -17.86
N HIS A 40 -4.36 1.41 -18.77
CA HIS A 40 -5.21 1.40 -19.98
C HIS A 40 -4.90 0.23 -20.92
N HIS A 41 -3.67 -0.27 -20.92
CA HIS A 41 -3.27 -1.44 -21.71
C HIS A 41 -3.45 -2.77 -20.97
N GLY A 42 -3.92 -2.76 -19.72
CA GLY A 42 -4.05 -3.95 -18.88
C GLY A 42 -2.72 -4.58 -18.44
N ASP A 43 -1.59 -3.89 -18.60
CA ASP A 43 -0.27 -4.36 -18.13
C ASP A 43 -0.09 -4.00 -16.64
N TYR A 44 -0.88 -4.64 -15.77
CA TYR A 44 -0.89 -4.35 -14.34
C TYR A 44 0.45 -4.66 -13.66
N LYS A 45 1.19 -5.66 -14.14
CA LYS A 45 2.55 -5.94 -13.65
C LYS A 45 3.50 -4.77 -13.92
N ARG A 46 3.34 -4.06 -15.04
CA ARG A 46 4.11 -2.85 -15.32
C ARG A 46 3.65 -1.68 -14.45
N ALA A 47 2.36 -1.50 -14.26
CA ALA A 47 1.83 -0.49 -13.33
C ALA A 47 2.37 -0.68 -11.92
N GLU A 48 2.35 -1.90 -11.37
CA GLU A 48 2.92 -2.24 -10.06
C GLU A 48 4.40 -1.87 -9.94
N ARG A 49 5.20 -2.13 -10.99
CA ARG A 49 6.63 -1.75 -10.99
C ARG A 49 6.80 -0.24 -10.88
N TYR A 50 6.06 0.54 -11.67
CA TYR A 50 6.13 2.00 -11.59
C TYR A 50 5.64 2.52 -10.25
N LEU A 51 4.55 1.98 -9.70
CA LEU A 51 4.05 2.32 -8.37
C LEU A 51 5.08 2.00 -7.27
N GLY A 52 5.81 0.90 -7.39
CA GLY A 52 6.92 0.57 -6.49
C GLY A 52 8.07 1.58 -6.55
N ILE A 53 8.41 2.06 -7.76
CA ILE A 53 9.42 3.12 -7.94
C ILE A 53 8.93 4.43 -7.34
N ILE A 54 7.67 4.81 -7.59
CA ILE A 54 7.06 6.03 -7.03
C ILE A 54 7.06 5.95 -5.50
N ALA A 55 6.62 4.85 -4.90
CA ALA A 55 6.63 4.63 -3.46
C ALA A 55 8.04 4.70 -2.86
N TRP A 56 9.08 4.34 -3.63
CA TRP A 56 10.45 4.50 -3.20
C TRP A 56 10.92 5.97 -3.32
N ILE A 57 10.55 6.71 -4.36
CA ILE A 57 10.91 8.14 -4.52
C ILE A 57 10.19 9.01 -3.49
N GLU A 58 8.90 8.77 -3.29
CA GLU A 58 7.95 9.57 -2.49
C GLU A 58 7.18 8.67 -1.50
N PRO A 59 7.86 8.10 -0.46
CA PRO A 59 7.21 7.22 0.52
C PRO A 59 6.09 7.89 1.32
N GLU A 60 6.11 9.23 1.41
CA GLU A 60 5.06 10.06 2.02
C GLU A 60 3.79 10.17 1.16
N ASN A 61 3.79 9.62 -0.06
CA ASN A 61 2.61 9.57 -0.90
C ASN A 61 1.87 8.24 -0.69
N PRO A 62 0.70 8.24 -0.03
CA PRO A 62 -0.06 7.02 0.22
C PRO A 62 -0.63 6.40 -1.07
N GLN A 63 -0.83 7.19 -2.13
CA GLN A 63 -1.50 6.74 -3.35
C GLN A 63 -0.73 5.63 -4.06
N SER A 64 0.60 5.68 -4.08
CA SER A 64 1.40 4.63 -4.70
C SER A 64 1.24 3.28 -4.00
N TYR A 65 1.08 3.28 -2.68
CA TYR A 65 0.82 2.06 -1.90
C TYR A 65 -0.61 1.57 -2.08
N ILE A 66 -1.59 2.49 -2.06
CA ILE A 66 -3.01 2.15 -2.26
C ILE A 66 -3.22 1.49 -3.62
N LEU A 67 -2.78 2.12 -4.71
CA LEU A 67 -2.99 1.59 -6.06
C LEU A 67 -2.24 0.28 -6.29
N LYS A 68 -1.02 0.15 -5.75
CA LYS A 68 -0.23 -1.09 -5.86
C LYS A 68 -0.89 -2.21 -5.07
N GLY A 69 -1.31 -1.93 -3.83
CA GLY A 69 -2.03 -2.88 -3.00
C GLY A 69 -3.33 -3.32 -3.67
N TRP A 70 -4.07 -2.38 -4.28
CA TRP A 70 -5.29 -2.65 -5.04
C TRP A 70 -5.06 -3.62 -6.20
N LEU A 71 -4.04 -3.39 -7.02
CA LEU A 71 -3.65 -4.31 -8.09
C LEU A 71 -3.30 -5.70 -7.55
N GLU A 72 -2.47 -5.74 -6.50
CA GLU A 72 -1.99 -7.00 -5.94
C GLU A 72 -3.12 -7.85 -5.36
N TRP A 73 -4.02 -7.27 -4.56
CA TRP A 73 -5.12 -8.05 -3.99
C TRP A 73 -6.21 -8.38 -5.01
N SER A 74 -6.40 -7.53 -6.03
CA SER A 74 -7.32 -7.83 -7.14
C SER A 74 -6.83 -9.02 -7.96
N GLU A 75 -5.52 -9.11 -8.24
CA GLU A 75 -4.91 -10.30 -8.87
C GLU A 75 -5.08 -11.53 -7.96
N ALA A 76 -4.79 -11.41 -6.67
CA ALA A 76 -4.99 -12.50 -5.72
C ALA A 76 -6.44 -12.99 -5.70
N ARG A 77 -7.42 -12.08 -5.75
CA ARG A 77 -8.83 -12.42 -5.77
C ARG A 77 -9.21 -13.11 -7.08
N SER A 78 -8.68 -12.66 -8.21
CA SER A 78 -8.87 -13.33 -9.51
C SER A 78 -8.32 -14.76 -9.49
N LEU A 79 -7.11 -14.96 -8.94
CA LEU A 79 -6.52 -16.29 -8.80
C LEU A 79 -7.37 -17.20 -7.90
N GLN A 80 -7.82 -16.69 -6.76
CA GLN A 80 -8.70 -17.42 -5.85
C GLN A 80 -10.01 -17.84 -6.55
N MET A 81 -10.64 -16.95 -7.31
CA MET A 81 -11.87 -17.25 -8.04
C MET A 81 -11.66 -18.28 -9.16
N ALA A 82 -10.45 -18.35 -9.71
CA ALA A 82 -10.06 -19.37 -10.69
C ALA A 82 -9.64 -20.71 -10.04
N GLY A 83 -9.62 -20.82 -8.71
CA GLY A 83 -9.15 -22.02 -8.00
C GLY A 83 -7.63 -22.22 -8.07
N LEU A 84 -6.87 -21.14 -8.33
CA LEU A 84 -5.42 -21.15 -8.40
C LEU A 84 -4.79 -20.67 -7.08
N PRO A 85 -3.54 -21.04 -6.77
CA PRO A 85 -2.82 -20.52 -5.61
C PRO A 85 -2.75 -18.99 -5.63
N TYR A 86 -3.14 -18.34 -4.54
CA TYR A 86 -3.27 -16.88 -4.45
C TYR A 86 -2.65 -16.29 -3.18
N GLU A 87 -2.27 -17.13 -2.22
CA GLU A 87 -1.86 -16.76 -0.87
C GLU A 87 -0.60 -15.89 -0.88
N GLU A 88 0.37 -16.21 -1.74
CA GLU A 88 1.58 -15.39 -1.92
C GLU A 88 1.26 -14.02 -2.53
N GLN A 89 0.29 -13.95 -3.45
CA GLN A 89 -0.11 -12.68 -4.06
C GLN A 89 -0.90 -11.82 -3.05
N LEU A 90 -1.78 -12.43 -2.26
CA LEU A 90 -2.46 -11.75 -1.16
C LEU A 90 -1.47 -11.24 -0.11
N LYS A 91 -0.44 -12.04 0.23
CA LYS A 91 0.63 -11.64 1.15
C LYS A 91 1.40 -10.42 0.66
N LYS A 92 1.67 -10.30 -0.65
CA LYS A 92 2.28 -9.08 -1.23
C LYS A 92 1.39 -7.85 -1.03
N ALA A 93 0.09 -7.98 -1.29
CA ALA A 93 -0.86 -6.88 -1.09
C ALA A 93 -0.89 -6.41 0.38
N VAL A 94 -0.94 -7.36 1.32
CA VAL A 94 -0.84 -7.08 2.75
C VAL A 94 0.46 -6.35 3.07
N GLU A 95 1.61 -6.82 2.58
CA GLU A 95 2.89 -6.16 2.82
C GLU A 95 2.94 -4.74 2.24
N THR A 96 2.36 -4.52 1.05
CA THR A 96 2.25 -3.19 0.43
C THR A 96 1.43 -2.24 1.30
N TYR A 97 0.25 -2.66 1.78
CA TYR A 97 -0.54 -1.84 2.70
C TYR A 97 0.21 -1.56 4.00
N ARG A 98 0.83 -2.57 4.62
CA ARG A 98 1.60 -2.39 5.86
C ARG A 98 2.78 -1.43 5.69
N LYS A 99 3.46 -1.46 4.54
CA LYS A 99 4.50 -0.46 4.21
C LYS A 99 3.90 0.94 4.05
N GLY A 100 2.76 1.06 3.36
CA GLY A 100 2.05 2.32 3.21
C GLY A 100 1.65 2.92 4.56
N GLU A 101 1.04 2.11 5.44
CA GLU A 101 0.61 2.51 6.79
C GLU A 101 1.79 2.92 7.67
N LEU A 102 2.91 2.22 7.59
CA LEU A 102 4.13 2.59 8.33
C LEU A 102 4.67 3.96 7.90
N LYS A 103 4.54 4.30 6.61
CA LYS A 103 4.99 5.59 6.07
C LYS A 103 3.97 6.70 6.23
N ASN A 104 2.68 6.35 6.27
CA ASN A 104 1.56 7.28 6.26
C ASN A 104 0.53 6.87 7.36
N PRO A 105 0.91 6.91 8.65
CA PRO A 105 0.14 6.30 9.75
C PRO A 105 -1.21 6.96 10.02
N GLU A 106 -1.42 8.19 9.55
CA GLU A 106 -2.68 8.94 9.70
C GLU A 106 -3.53 8.92 8.42
N ASN A 107 -3.06 8.27 7.36
CA ASN A 107 -3.84 8.19 6.13
C ASN A 107 -4.93 7.12 6.27
N TRP A 108 -6.17 7.59 6.46
CA TRP A 108 -7.33 6.70 6.61
C TRP A 108 -7.61 5.81 5.40
N GLN A 109 -7.23 6.23 4.18
CA GLN A 109 -7.54 5.50 2.95
C GLN A 109 -6.80 4.17 2.89
N LEU A 110 -5.54 4.11 3.33
CA LEU A 110 -4.79 2.85 3.41
C LEU A 110 -5.53 1.80 4.23
N TYR A 111 -5.99 2.17 5.43
CA TYR A 111 -6.75 1.28 6.30
C TYR A 111 -8.13 0.94 5.73
N PHE A 112 -8.78 1.89 5.05
CA PHE A 112 -10.07 1.66 4.42
C PHE A 112 -9.98 0.63 3.29
N GLU A 113 -8.96 0.77 2.43
CA GLU A 113 -8.69 -0.14 1.32
C GLU A 113 -8.22 -1.53 1.80
N GLU A 114 -7.43 -1.59 2.88
CA GLU A 114 -7.13 -2.86 3.54
C GLU A 114 -8.41 -3.54 4.07
N GLY A 115 -9.35 -2.76 4.60
CA GLY A 115 -10.66 -3.24 5.04
C GLY A 115 -11.49 -3.85 3.90
N ILE A 116 -11.46 -3.24 2.72
CA ILE A 116 -12.10 -3.75 1.49
C ILE A 116 -11.43 -5.04 1.03
N MET A 117 -10.10 -5.07 1.02
CA MET A 117 -9.34 -6.28 0.68
C MET A 117 -9.77 -7.45 1.58
N TRP A 118 -9.73 -7.30 2.91
CA TRP A 118 -10.10 -8.39 3.81
C TRP A 118 -11.57 -8.82 3.68
N GLU A 119 -12.49 -7.89 3.41
CA GLU A 119 -13.89 -8.24 3.13
C GLU A 119 -14.02 -9.09 1.86
N SER A 120 -13.20 -8.84 0.84
CA SER A 120 -13.18 -9.60 -0.42
C SER A 120 -12.71 -11.05 -0.24
N PHE A 121 -11.96 -11.34 0.83
CA PHE A 121 -11.53 -12.68 1.22
C PHE A 121 -12.35 -13.28 2.38
N ASP A 122 -13.51 -12.70 2.71
CA ASP A 122 -14.40 -13.10 3.82
C ASP A 122 -13.75 -13.07 5.23
N GLU A 123 -12.66 -12.32 5.37
CA GLU A 123 -11.89 -12.16 6.61
C GLU A 123 -12.48 -11.02 7.47
N LYS A 124 -13.72 -11.22 7.95
CA LYS A 124 -14.54 -10.19 8.61
C LYS A 124 -13.85 -9.51 9.80
N GLU A 125 -13.12 -10.27 10.61
CA GLU A 125 -12.43 -9.70 11.78
C GLU A 125 -11.30 -8.76 11.36
N LYS A 126 -10.44 -9.19 10.42
CA LYS A 126 -9.34 -8.36 9.88
C LYS A 126 -9.89 -7.12 9.19
N SER A 127 -10.96 -7.29 8.42
CA SER A 127 -11.68 -6.20 7.76
C SER A 127 -12.20 -5.16 8.77
N LEU A 128 -12.83 -5.59 9.87
CA LEU A 128 -13.30 -4.67 10.92
C LEU A 128 -12.17 -3.96 11.65
N LYS A 129 -11.05 -4.63 11.91
CA LYS A 129 -9.86 -4.00 12.51
C LYS A 129 -9.33 -2.87 11.62
N ALA A 130 -9.24 -3.11 10.32
CA ALA A 130 -8.80 -2.11 9.35
C ALA A 130 -9.80 -0.94 9.24
N TYR A 131 -11.11 -1.23 9.11
CA TYR A 131 -12.15 -0.19 9.10
C TYR A 131 -12.23 0.61 10.41
N TYR A 132 -11.98 -0.03 11.55
CA TYR A 132 -11.86 0.66 12.84
C TYR A 132 -10.72 1.67 12.80
N LYS A 133 -9.53 1.24 12.38
CA LYS A 133 -8.36 2.12 12.26
C LYS A 133 -8.61 3.27 11.27
N ALA A 134 -9.23 3.01 10.12
CA ALA A 134 -9.64 4.03 9.16
C ALA A 134 -10.57 5.08 9.80
N SER A 135 -11.53 4.64 10.61
CA SER A 135 -12.50 5.54 11.25
C SER A 135 -11.89 6.53 12.24
N GLN A 136 -10.71 6.22 12.79
CA GLN A 136 -10.00 7.10 13.74
C GLN A 136 -9.44 8.36 13.07
N TYR A 137 -9.09 8.27 11.78
CA TYR A 137 -8.44 9.36 11.03
C TYR A 137 -9.35 9.99 9.96
N ALA A 138 -10.42 9.30 9.57
CA ALA A 138 -11.32 9.77 8.53
C ALA A 138 -12.26 10.87 9.01
N LYS A 139 -12.72 11.71 8.06
CA LYS A 139 -13.88 12.59 8.26
C LYS A 139 -15.18 11.90 7.82
N PRO A 140 -16.36 12.38 8.24
CA PRO A 140 -17.62 11.90 7.66
C PRO A 140 -17.63 12.03 6.12
N PRO A 141 -18.23 11.08 5.38
CA PRO A 141 -18.97 9.92 5.87
C PRO A 141 -18.09 8.72 6.27
N TYR A 142 -16.81 8.70 5.87
CA TYR A 142 -15.92 7.54 6.03
C TYR A 142 -15.62 7.20 7.49
N SER A 143 -15.65 8.18 8.41
CA SER A 143 -15.53 7.91 9.86
C SER A 143 -16.64 6.99 10.40
N ARG A 144 -17.76 6.84 9.69
CA ARG A 144 -18.86 5.95 10.10
C ARG A 144 -18.74 4.54 9.52
N ILE A 145 -17.70 4.24 8.71
CA ILE A 145 -17.57 2.94 8.05
C ILE A 145 -17.54 1.79 9.04
N TYR A 146 -16.78 1.94 10.15
CA TYR A 146 -16.70 0.92 11.19
C TYR A 146 -18.07 0.58 11.77
N TYR A 147 -18.88 1.60 12.10
CA TYR A 147 -20.24 1.40 12.60
C TYR A 147 -21.10 0.61 11.61
N TYR A 148 -21.10 0.98 10.32
CA TYR A 148 -21.90 0.31 9.31
C TYR A 148 -21.46 -1.14 9.08
N LYS A 149 -20.14 -1.38 9.00
CA LYS A 149 -19.58 -2.73 8.79
C LYS A 149 -19.78 -3.61 10.02
N SER A 150 -19.60 -3.08 11.23
CA SER A 150 -19.86 -3.76 12.50
C SER A 150 -21.31 -4.23 12.57
N LYS A 151 -22.27 -3.36 12.23
CA LYS A 151 -23.70 -3.72 12.16
C LYS A 151 -23.98 -4.78 11.10
N LYS A 152 -23.40 -4.65 9.90
CA LYS A 152 -23.55 -5.63 8.80
C LYS A 152 -23.04 -7.01 9.21
N PHE A 153 -21.85 -7.09 9.82
CA PHE A 153 -21.23 -8.34 10.22
C PHE A 153 -21.75 -8.89 11.56
N LYS A 154 -22.55 -8.11 12.30
CA LYS A 154 -22.99 -8.43 13.67
C LYS A 154 -21.81 -8.73 14.60
N MET A 155 -20.71 -8.00 14.42
CA MET A 155 -19.45 -8.19 15.13
C MET A 155 -18.88 -6.83 15.56
N LYS A 156 -18.11 -6.82 16.65
CA LYS A 156 -17.32 -5.68 17.10
C LYS A 156 -15.89 -6.15 17.33
N VAL A 157 -14.91 -5.31 16.99
CA VAL A 157 -13.52 -5.55 17.35
C VAL A 157 -13.23 -4.79 18.65
N LYS A 158 -12.46 -5.43 19.54
CA LYS A 158 -11.89 -4.76 20.71
C LYS A 158 -10.57 -4.11 20.29
N GLU A 159 -10.28 -2.98 20.93
CA GLU A 159 -9.01 -2.25 20.82
C GLU A 159 -7.81 -3.12 21.17
#